data_AF-A0AAW6UXF3-F1
#
_entry.id   AF-A0AAW6UXF3-F1
#
_cell.length_a   1.000
_cell.length_b   1.000
_cell.length_c   1.000
_cell.angle_alpha   90.00
_cell.angle_beta   90.00
_cell.angle_gamma   90.00
#
_symmetry.space_group_name_H-M   'P 1'
#
loop_
_entity.id
_entity.type
_entity.pdbx_description
1 polymer ?
#
loop_
_entity_poly.entity_id
_entity_poly.type
_entity_poly.pdbx_seq_one_letter_code
_entity_poly.pdbx_strand_id
1 'polypeptide(L)' 'MAMRPAVRRRALVLIIFAIAQWLFMRYILANGLFNMDTNERILYFCVSSLGGALIIFVSLIYMVLKGNADKP' A
#
# COMPACT_ATOMS: atom_id res chain seq x y z
N MET A 1 11.00 23.66 -0.62
CA MET A 1 9.69 23.03 -0.32
C MET A 1 9.82 22.24 0.98
N ALA A 2 9.49 22.83 2.12
CA ALA A 2 9.46 22.11 3.39
C ALA A 2 8.09 21.45 3.54
N MET A 3 8.04 20.15 3.28
CA MET A 3 6.81 19.38 3.42
C MET A 3 6.42 19.26 4.90
N ARG A 4 5.14 19.45 5.24
CA ARG A 4 4.66 19.32 6.62
C ARG A 4 5.03 17.93 7.18
N PRO A 5 5.77 17.82 8.31
CA PRO A 5 6.31 16.56 8.80
C PRO A 5 5.22 15.51 9.10
N ALA A 6 4.01 15.96 9.46
CA ALA A 6 2.86 15.09 9.68
C ALA A 6 2.37 14.38 8.38
N VAL A 7 2.42 15.06 7.24
CA VAL A 7 1.98 14.50 5.94
C VAL A 7 2.99 13.47 5.45
N ARG A 8 4.28 13.79 5.56
CA ARG A 8 5.38 12.87 5.23
C ARG A 8 5.30 11.60 6.07
N ARG A 9 5.09 11.72 7.39
CA ARG A 9 4.97 10.56 8.30
C ARG A 9 3.80 9.66 7.93
N ARG A 10 2.63 10.23 7.64
CA ARG A 10 1.44 9.45 7.24
C ARG A 10 1.65 8.71 5.92
N ALA A 11 2.22 9.36 4.90
CA ALA A 11 2.53 8.68 3.64
C ALA A 11 3.54 7.54 3.83
N LEU A 12 4.58 7.74 4.65
CA LEU A 12 5.56 6.69 4.96
C LEU A 12 4.92 5.49 5.67
N VAL A 13 4.02 5.74 6.63
CA VAL A 13 3.29 4.67 7.33
C VAL A 13 2.42 3.88 6.35
N LEU A 14 1.74 4.54 5.42
CA LEU A 14 0.91 3.87 4.41
C LEU A 14 1.73 3.04 3.43
N ILE A 15 2.92 3.52 3.04
CA ILE A 15 3.85 2.76 2.19
C ILE A 15 4.36 1.51 2.93
N ILE A 16 4.80 1.66 4.18
CA ILE A 16 5.26 0.53 5.00
C ILE A 16 4.12 -0.48 5.21
N PHE A 17 2.91 0.02 5.48
CA PHE A 17 1.72 -0.82 5.63
C PHE A 17 1.42 -1.62 4.36
N ALA A 18 1.48 -1.00 3.17
CA ALA A 18 1.27 -1.68 1.90
C ALA A 18 2.32 -2.78 1.65
N ILE A 19 3.59 -2.52 1.97
CA ILE A 19 4.67 -3.51 1.86
C ILE A 19 4.45 -4.68 2.83
N ALA A 20 4.11 -4.39 4.09
CA ALA A 20 3.83 -5.42 5.09
C ALA A 20 2.60 -6.27 4.70
N GLN A 21 1.55 -5.63 4.19
CA GLN A 21 0.34 -6.30 3.69
C GLN A 21 0.67 -7.24 2.52
N TRP A 22 1.51 -6.79 1.58
CA TRP A 22 1.98 -7.63 0.48
C TRP A 22 2.81 -8.83 0.95
N LEU A 23 3.76 -8.62 1.87
CA LEU A 23 4.57 -9.70 2.44
C LEU A 23 3.73 -10.73 3.21
N PHE A 24 2.74 -10.26 3.96
CA PHE A 24 1.81 -11.13 4.68
C PHE A 24 1.00 -12.00 3.72
N MET A 25 0.48 -11.42 2.63
CA MET A 25 -0.24 -12.18 1.60
C MET A 25 0.68 -13.20 0.91
N ARG A 26 1.91 -12.80 0.56
CA ARG A 26 2.93 -13.70 -0.01
C ARG A 26 3.20 -14.88 0.92
N TYR A 27 3.30 -14.64 2.22
CA TYR A 27 3.54 -15.67 3.23
C TYR A 27 2.38 -16.67 3.32
N ILE A 28 1.13 -16.17 3.30
CA ILE A 28 -0.07 -17.00 3.28
C ILE A 28 -0.08 -17.92 2.05
N LEU A 29 0.20 -17.37 0.86
CA LEU A 29 0.21 -18.13 -0.38
C LEU A 29 1.36 -19.17 -0.40
N ALA A 30 2.54 -18.81 0.10
CA ALA A 30 3.71 -19.70 0.12
C ALA A 30 3.52 -20.90 1.07
N ASN A 31 2.90 -20.69 2.22
CA ASN A 31 2.69 -21.74 3.22
C ASN A 31 1.32 -22.44 3.08
N GLY A 32 0.45 -21.97 2.19
CA GLY A 32 -0.86 -22.55 1.96
C GLY A 32 -1.76 -22.59 3.20
N LEU A 33 -1.64 -21.58 4.07
CA LEU A 33 -2.42 -21.48 5.31
C LEU A 33 -3.93 -21.46 5.06
N PHE A 34 -4.34 -20.99 3.89
CA PHE A 34 -5.72 -21.13 3.43
C PHE A 34 -5.74 -22.21 2.35
N ASN A 35 -6.66 -23.16 2.50
CA ASN A 35 -6.92 -24.23 1.54
C ASN A 35 -7.68 -23.66 0.31
N MET A 36 -7.05 -22.68 -0.34
CA MET A 36 -7.56 -21.95 -1.50
C MET A 36 -7.13 -22.65 -2.78
N ASP A 37 -8.05 -22.73 -3.73
CA ASP A 37 -7.79 -23.27 -5.06
C ASP A 37 -6.76 -22.40 -5.80
N THR A 38 -6.12 -22.97 -6.83
CA THR A 38 -5.08 -22.29 -7.62
C THR A 38 -5.60 -20.98 -8.21
N ASN A 39 -6.87 -20.95 -8.63
CA ASN A 39 -7.48 -19.74 -9.20
C ASN A 39 -7.68 -18.64 -8.15
N GLU A 40 -8.14 -19.00 -6.94
CA GLU A 40 -8.35 -18.06 -5.84
C GLU A 40 -7.01 -17.46 -5.40
N ARG A 41 -5.95 -18.26 -5.32
CA ARG A 41 -4.59 -17.80 -4.99
C ARG A 41 -4.10 -16.71 -5.94
N ILE A 42 -4.30 -16.90 -7.25
CA ILE A 42 -3.91 -15.91 -8.27
C ILE A 42 -4.76 -14.65 -8.13
N LEU A 43 -6.07 -14.80 -7.94
CA LEU A 43 -7.00 -13.68 -7.79
C LEU A 43 -6.63 -12.82 -6.57
N TYR A 44 -6.41 -13.45 -5.42
CA TYR A 44 -6.00 -12.76 -4.20
C TYR A 44 -4.63 -12.10 -4.32
N PHE A 45 -3.67 -12.74 -5.00
CA PHE A 45 -2.37 -12.12 -5.28
C PHE A 45 -2.52 -10.86 -6.13
N CYS A 46 -3.37 -10.92 -7.16
CA CYS A 46 -3.61 -9.82 -8.08
C CYS A 46 -4.33 -8.66 -7.39
N VAL A 47 -5.41 -8.95 -6.66
CA VAL A 47 -6.18 -7.94 -5.90
C VAL A 47 -5.32 -7.32 -4.80
N SER A 48 -4.53 -8.11 -4.08
CA SER A 48 -3.62 -7.58 -3.06
C SER A 48 -2.54 -6.68 -3.66
N SER A 49 -1.97 -7.05 -4.80
CA SER A 49 -0.92 -6.25 -5.46
C SER A 49 -1.49 -4.95 -6.02
N LEU A 50 -2.68 -5.01 -6.64
CA LEU A 50 -3.40 -3.84 -7.13
C LEU A 50 -3.82 -2.91 -5.97
N GLY A 51 -4.34 -3.47 -4.88
CA GLY A 51 -4.74 -2.70 -3.69
C GLY A 51 -3.54 -2.01 -3.03
N GLY A 52 -2.43 -2.72 -2.86
CA GLY A 52 -1.19 -2.15 -2.34
C GLY A 52 -0.65 -1.01 -3.22
N ALA A 53 -0.61 -1.21 -4.54
CA ALA A 53 -0.18 -0.17 -5.48
C ALA A 53 -1.10 1.05 -5.46
N LEU A 54 -2.42 0.86 -5.43
CA LEU A 54 -3.40 1.95 -5.32
C LEU A 54 -3.20 2.75 -4.04
N ILE A 55 -3.01 2.09 -2.90
CA ILE A 55 -2.77 2.76 -1.62
C ILE A 55 -1.50 3.60 -1.68
N ILE A 56 -0.42 3.10 -2.30
CA ILE A 56 0.82 3.86 -2.48
C ILE A 56 0.57 5.08 -3.37
N PHE A 57 -0.11 4.93 -4.51
CA PHE A 57 -0.43 6.05 -5.40
C PHE A 57 -1.29 7.11 -4.70
N VAL A 58 -2.35 6.72 -4.00
CA VAL A 58 -3.20 7.65 -3.23
C VAL A 58 -2.40 8.34 -2.13
N SER A 59 -1.51 7.62 -1.46
CA SER A 59 -0.63 8.19 -0.42
C SER A 59 0.31 9.26 -0.98
N LEU A 60 0.89 9.01 -2.15
CA LEU A 60 1.73 9.96 -2.86
C LEU A 60 0.93 11.19 -3.32
N ILE A 61 -0.25 10.99 -3.89
CA ILE A 61 -1.15 12.08 -4.29
C ILE A 61 -1.54 12.92 -3.08
N TYR A 62 -1.90 12.30 -1.96
CA TYR A 62 -2.18 13.00 -0.70
C TYR A 62 -0.95 13.79 -0.21
N MET A 63 0.25 13.23 -0.35
CA MET A 63 1.50 13.93 -0.07
C MET A 63 1.63 15.18 -0.94
N VAL A 64 1.43 15.07 -2.25
CA VAL A 64 1.58 16.18 -3.19
C VAL A 64 0.53 17.27 -2.93
N LEU A 65 -0.74 16.91 -2.84
CA LEU A 65 -1.84 17.85 -2.64
C LEU A 65 -1.72 18.59 -1.30
N LYS A 66 -1.52 17.84 -0.20
CA LYS A 66 -1.52 18.43 1.15
C LYS A 66 -0.16 18.94 1.60
N GLY A 67 0.92 18.48 0.97
CA GLY A 67 2.27 18.96 1.18
C GLY A 67 2.56 20.30 0.51
N ASN A 68 1.75 20.70 -0.47
CA ASN A 68 1.89 21.98 -1.21
C ASN A 68 0.74 22.98 -0.97
N ALA A 69 -0.21 22.68 -0.07
CA ALA A 69 -1.36 23.55 0.23
C ALA A 69 -1.00 24.93 0.84
N ASP A 70 0.29 25.20 1.10
CA ASP A 70 0.81 26.49 1.57
C ASP A 70 1.34 27.38 0.42
N LYS A 71 1.05 27.08 -0.86
CA LYS A 71 1.23 28.06 -1.95
C LYS A 71 -0.12 28.71 -2.29
N PRO A 72 -0.32 30.02 -2.05
CA PRO A 72 -1.37 30.76 -2.74
C PRO A 72 -1.15 30.76 -4.26
#